data_AF-A0A953BFD6-F1
#
_entry.id   AF-A0A953BFD6-F1
#
_cell.length_a   1.000
_cell.length_b   1.000
_cell.length_c   1.000
_cell.angle_alpha   90.00
_cell.angle_beta   90.00
_cell.angle_gamma   90.00
#
_symmetry.space_group_name_H-M   'P 1'
#
loop_
_entity.id
_entity.type
_entity.pdbx_description
1 polymer ?
#
loop_
_entity_poly.entity_id
_entity_poly.type
_entity_poly.pdbx_seq_one_letter_code
_entity_poly.pdbx_strand_id
1 'polypeptide(L)' 'MAKKKSAGREYMWLQCTQSGDLNYRTSINAKGGIPEKLKAGLMKYCPRLRTHTLHKIKKK' A
#
# COMPACT_ATOMS: atom_id res chain seq x y z
N MET A 1 -9.66 -11.11 -28.30
CA MET A 1 -8.91 -10.39 -27.25
C MET A 1 -9.28 -10.98 -25.90
N ALA A 2 -8.43 -11.82 -25.31
CA ALA A 2 -8.76 -12.57 -24.09
C ALA A 2 -8.89 -11.62 -22.90
N LYS A 3 -10.12 -11.46 -22.38
CA LYS A 3 -10.42 -10.76 -21.12
C LYS A 3 -9.74 -11.53 -19.98
N LYS A 4 -8.53 -11.11 -19.60
CA LYS A 4 -7.82 -11.67 -18.44
C LYS A 4 -8.65 -11.30 -17.21
N LYS A 5 -9.47 -12.23 -16.70
CA LYS A 5 -10.15 -12.13 -15.41
C LYS A 5 -9.07 -11.78 -14.38
N SER A 6 -9.00 -10.51 -13.97
CA SER A 6 -8.08 -10.06 -12.92
C SER A 6 -8.55 -10.70 -11.60
N ALA A 7 -8.08 -11.92 -11.38
CA ALA A 7 -8.46 -12.75 -10.26
C ALA A 7 -7.83 -12.15 -9.00
N GLY A 8 -8.62 -11.33 -8.30
CA GLY A 8 -8.46 -11.06 -6.87
C GLY A 8 -7.24 -10.25 -6.47
N ARG A 9 -6.71 -9.33 -7.29
CA ARG A 9 -5.70 -8.36 -6.83
C ARG A 9 -6.30 -6.96 -6.73
N GLU A 10 -6.33 -6.41 -5.53
CA GLU A 10 -6.72 -5.05 -5.23
C GLU A 10 -5.49 -4.16 -5.09
N TYR A 11 -5.58 -2.92 -5.54
CA TYR A 11 -4.51 -1.96 -5.32
C TYR A 11 -4.86 -1.03 -4.17
N MET A 12 -3.95 -0.88 -3.24
CA MET A 12 -4.10 0.02 -2.10
C MET A 12 -2.98 1.04 -2.04
N TRP A 13 -3.30 2.21 -1.51
CA TRP A 13 -2.33 3.26 -1.26
C TRP A 13 -1.74 3.14 0.14
N LEU A 14 -0.47 3.47 0.24
CA LEU A 14 0.28 3.56 1.48
C LEU A 14 0.43 5.04 1.84
N GLN A 15 -0.12 5.41 2.98
CA GLN A 15 -0.08 6.75 3.53
C GLN A 15 1.07 6.86 4.54
N CYS A 16 1.94 7.86 4.37
CA CYS A 16 2.97 8.22 5.34
C CYS A 16 2.31 8.70 6.65
N THR A 17 2.73 8.18 7.80
CA THR A 17 2.17 8.59 9.10
C THR A 17 2.58 9.99 9.53
N GLN A 18 3.72 10.49 9.05
CA GLN A 18 4.26 11.79 9.47
C GLN A 18 3.85 12.93 8.55
N SER A 19 3.87 12.71 7.24
CA SER A 19 3.56 13.76 6.26
C SER A 19 2.17 13.62 5.64
N GLY A 20 1.48 12.51 5.88
CA GLY A 20 0.11 12.28 5.38
C GLY A 20 0.02 11.99 3.87
N ASP A 21 1.14 12.02 3.13
CA ASP A 21 1.14 11.82 1.68
C ASP A 21 0.91 10.35 1.29
N LEU A 22 0.27 10.17 0.14
CA LEU A 22 0.00 8.88 -0.48
C LEU A 22 1.09 8.58 -1.53
N ASN A 23 2.28 8.21 -1.06
CA ASN A 23 3.47 8.10 -1.94
C ASN A 23 3.60 6.75 -2.64
N TYR A 24 3.06 5.68 -2.05
CA TYR A 24 3.29 4.32 -2.56
C TYR A 24 1.97 3.59 -2.83
N ARG A 25 1.99 2.74 -3.84
CA ARG A 25 0.89 1.85 -4.21
C ARG A 25 1.35 0.41 -4.14
N THR A 26 0.54 -0.46 -3.55
CA THR A 26 0.83 -1.90 -3.46
C THR A 26 -0.33 -2.70 -4.03
N SER A 27 -0.02 -3.78 -4.74
CA SER A 27 -1.02 -4.78 -5.15
C SER A 27 -1.12 -5.84 -4.07
N ILE A 28 -2.31 -6.03 -3.51
CA ILE A 28 -2.61 -7.04 -2.49
C ILE A 28 -3.54 -8.07 -3.11
N ASN A 29 -3.35 -9.35 -2.77
CA ASN A 29 -4.24 -10.42 -3.19
C ASN A 29 -5.50 -10.42 -2.30
N ALA A 30 -6.61 -9.88 -2.81
CA ALA A 30 -7.94 -9.87 -2.20
C ALA A 30 -8.43 -11.26 -1.77
N LYS A 31 -7.99 -12.34 -2.44
CA LYS A 31 -8.34 -13.72 -2.04
C LYS A 31 -7.68 -14.17 -0.73
N GLY A 32 -6.56 -13.57 -0.33
CA GLY A 32 -5.78 -13.97 0.85
C GLY A 32 -5.91 -13.02 2.04
N GLY A 33 -6.78 -12.00 1.94
CA GLY A 33 -6.86 -10.94 2.93
C GLY A 33 -5.65 -10.00 2.91
N ILE A 34 -5.73 -8.92 3.69
CA ILE A 34 -4.57 -8.03 3.87
C ILE A 34 -3.59 -8.74 4.79
N PRO A 35 -2.33 -8.99 4.37
CA PRO A 35 -1.35 -9.55 5.27
C PRO A 35 -1.14 -8.60 6.45
N GLU A 36 -1.23 -9.09 7.68
CA GLU A 36 -1.14 -8.26 8.90
C GLU A 36 0.13 -7.42 8.94
N LYS A 37 1.24 -7.93 8.39
CA LYS A 37 2.50 -7.21 8.22
C LYS A 37 2.36 -5.94 7.37
N LEU A 38 1.51 -5.98 6.35
CA LEU A 38 1.24 -4.86 5.46
C LEU A 38 0.28 -3.86 6.13
N LYS A 39 -0.61 -4.34 7.00
CA LYS A 39 -1.48 -3.50 7.85
C LYS A 39 -0.69 -2.80 8.97
N ALA A 40 0.31 -3.47 9.54
CA ALA A 40 1.22 -2.91 10.56
C ALA A 40 2.04 -1.72 10.02
N GLY A 41 2.24 -1.68 8.70
CA GLY A 41 2.91 -0.60 8.00
C GLY A 41 4.32 -0.97 7.56
N LEU A 42 4.76 -0.32 6.48
CA LEU A 42 6.08 -0.56 5.88
C LEU A 42 6.94 0.69 6.05
N MET A 43 8.19 0.52 6.46
CA MET A 43 9.15 1.62 6.46
C MET A 43 9.56 1.93 5.01
N LYS A 44 9.15 3.10 4.52
CA LYS A 44 9.47 3.58 3.18
C LYS A 44 9.98 5.01 3.24
N TYR A 45 10.75 5.38 2.23
CA TYR A 45 11.34 6.70 2.15
C TYR A 45 10.25 7.75 1.86
N CYS A 46 10.19 8.80 2.67
CA CYS A 46 9.33 9.94 2.41
C CYS A 46 10.16 11.07 1.79
N PRO A 47 9.91 11.47 0.53
CA PRO A 47 10.70 12.52 -0.12
C PRO A 47 10.55 13.90 0.52
N ARG A 48 9.43 14.17 1.22
CA ARG A 48 9.20 15.46 1.90
C ARG A 48 10.07 15.62 3.14
N LEU A 49 10.14 14.57 3.95
CA LEU A 49 10.91 14.55 5.21
C LEU A 49 12.35 14.08 4.99
N ARG A 50 12.66 13.54 3.80
CA ARG A 50 13.94 12.93 3.42
C ARG A 50 14.40 11.81 4.35
N THR A 51 13.46 11.16 5.03
CA THR A 51 13.71 10.08 6.00
C THR A 51 12.83 8.87 5.71
N HIS A 52 13.22 7.70 6.22
CA HIS A 52 12.38 6.50 6.17
C HIS A 52 11.34 6.56 7.28
N THR A 53 10.07 6.60 6.89
CA THR A 53 8.94 6.71 7.81
C THR A 53 8.00 5.53 7.65
N LEU A 54 7.17 5.30 8.66
CA LEU A 54 6.14 4.26 8.59
C LEU A 54 5.02 4.69 7.65
N HIS A 55 4.76 3.85 6.66
CA HIS A 55 3.64 4.02 5.73
C HIS A 55 2.59 2.95 5.99
N LYS A 56 1.37 3.37 6.33
CA LYS A 56 0.23 2.49 6.64
C LYS A 56 -0.69 2.38 5.43
N ILE A 57 -1.35 1.24 5.27
CA ILE A 57 -2.34 1.05 4.20
C ILE A 57 -3.57 1.91 4.51
N LYS A 58 -3.97 2.69 3.52
CA LYS A 58 -5.28 3.34 3.49
C LYS A 58 -6.12 2.68 2.40
N LYS A 59 -7.25 2.08 2.80
CA LYS A 59 -8.31 1.72 1.87
C LYS A 59 -9.03 3.01 1.47
N LYS A 60 -9.25 3.22 0.18
CA LYS A 60 -10.24 4.17 -0.30
C LYS A 60 -11.60 3.48 -0.31
#